data_AF-A0A6A3RY05-F1
#
_entry.id   AF-A0A6A3RY05-F1
#
_cell.length_a   1.000
_cell.length_b   1.000
_cell.length_c   1.000
_cell.angle_alpha   90.00
_cell.angle_beta   90.00
_cell.angle_gamma   90.00
#
_symmetry.space_group_name_H-M   'P 1'
#
loop_
_entity.id
_entity.type
_entity.pdbx_description
1 polymer ?
#
loop_
_entity_poly.entity_id
_entity_poly.type
_entity_poly.pdbx_seq_one_letter_code
_entity_poly.pdbx_strand_id
1 'polypeptide(L)'
;MERDGFIRAEAFCSWCVEETRFDTLNDYLLNAFGPGGVLVMERQNDFCRFKVRGSNNEIKLSKMFALVEDVKSDMYIREYSVSQTTLEQIFNSFASQQEEEKGVARGVFQA
;
A
#
# COMPACT_ATOMS: atom_id res chain seq x y z
N MET A 1 5.54 28.62 4.89
CA MET A 1 4.16 29.10 4.69
C MET A 1 3.41 28.85 5.98
N GLU A 2 3.08 29.90 6.73
CA GLU A 2 2.12 29.81 7.83
C GLU A 2 0.75 29.45 7.27
N ARG A 3 0.11 28.41 7.83
CA ARG A 3 -1.28 28.08 7.52
C ARG A 3 -2.16 28.93 8.44
N ASP A 4 -3.15 29.60 7.87
CA ASP A 4 -4.14 30.42 8.60
C ASP A 4 -5.09 29.61 9.50
N GLY A 5 -4.99 28.27 9.46
CA GLY A 5 -5.76 27.35 10.31
C GLY A 5 -7.15 27.03 9.76
N PHE A 6 -7.52 27.56 8.60
CA PHE A 6 -8.83 27.32 7.98
C PHE A 6 -8.72 26.37 6.79
N ILE A 7 -9.78 25.59 6.57
CA ILE A 7 -9.96 24.75 5.38
C ILE A 7 -11.28 25.13 4.71
N ARG A 8 -11.30 25.15 3.38
CA ARG A 8 -12.56 25.33 2.64
C ARG A 8 -13.45 24.11 2.88
N ALA A 9 -14.74 24.32 3.13
CA ALA A 9 -15.69 23.23 3.35
C ALA A 9 -15.65 22.18 2.22
N GLU A 10 -15.54 22.62 0.96
CA GLU A 10 -15.38 21.74 -0.20
C GLU A 10 -14.13 20.84 -0.11
N ALA A 11 -12.99 21.41 0.29
CA ALA A 11 -11.75 20.64 0.44
C ALA A 11 -11.86 19.61 1.56
N PHE A 12 -12.53 19.98 2.66
CA PHE A 12 -12.82 19.05 3.75
C PHE A 12 -13.76 17.92 3.29
N CYS A 13 -14.85 18.24 2.60
CA CYS A 13 -15.78 17.25 2.07
C CYS A 13 -15.10 16.30 1.06
N SER A 14 -14.28 16.84 0.15
CA SER A 14 -13.51 16.03 -0.78
C SER A 14 -12.59 15.06 -0.04
N TRP A 15 -11.87 15.55 0.98
CA TRP A 15 -11.03 14.70 1.80
C TRP A 15 -11.83 13.60 2.52
N CYS A 16 -12.99 13.92 3.11
CA CYS A 16 -13.84 12.93 3.76
C CYS A 16 -14.31 11.83 2.79
N VAL A 17 -14.64 12.19 1.55
CA VAL A 17 -15.04 11.22 0.52
C VAL A 17 -13.88 10.28 0.17
N GLU A 18 -12.67 10.82 -0.03
CA GLU A 18 -11.49 9.99 -0.32
C GLU A 18 -11.12 9.09 0.86
N GLU A 19 -11.25 9.57 2.11
CA GLU A 19 -11.03 8.77 3.31
C GLU A 19 -12.03 7.60 3.39
N THR A 20 -13.32 7.88 3.17
CA THR A 20 -14.37 6.87 3.19
C THR A 20 -14.16 5.80 2.11
N ARG A 21 -13.72 6.19 0.91
CA ARG A 21 -13.41 5.26 -0.18
C ARG A 21 -12.23 4.37 0.17
N PHE A 22 -11.17 4.94 0.74
CA PHE A 22 -10.03 4.17 1.19
C PHE A 22 -10.44 3.14 2.25
N ASP A 23 -11.18 3.55 3.27
CA ASP A 23 -11.64 2.66 4.34
C ASP A 23 -12.49 1.52 3.78
N THR A 24 -13.42 1.84 2.86
CA THR A 24 -14.28 0.85 2.20
C THR A 24 -13.46 -0.20 1.42
N LEU A 25 -12.47 0.25 0.64
CA LEU A 25 -11.59 -0.65 -0.12
C LEU A 25 -10.70 -1.48 0.81
N ASN A 26 -10.13 -0.87 1.85
CA ASN A 26 -9.29 -1.54 2.82
C ASN A 26 -10.07 -2.63 3.56
N ASP A 27 -11.25 -2.32 4.05
CA ASP A 27 -12.13 -3.28 4.73
C ASP A 27 -12.55 -4.43 3.80
N TYR A 28 -12.85 -4.14 2.54
CA TYR A 28 -13.15 -5.17 1.55
C TYR A 28 -11.98 -6.15 1.37
N LEU A 29 -10.75 -5.64 1.22
CA LEU A 29 -9.56 -6.48 1.11
C LEU A 29 -9.30 -7.28 2.39
N LEU A 30 -9.45 -6.65 3.56
CA LEU A 30 -9.30 -7.32 4.85
C LEU A 30 -10.33 -8.45 5.03
N ASN A 31 -11.56 -8.25 4.59
CA ASN A 31 -12.59 -9.29 4.61
C ASN A 31 -12.27 -10.43 3.63
N ALA A 32 -11.70 -10.12 2.46
CA ALA A 32 -11.38 -11.13 1.45
C ALA A 32 -10.12 -11.96 1.76
N PHE A 33 -9.11 -11.36 2.41
CA PHE A 33 -7.79 -11.98 2.61
C PHE A 33 -7.39 -12.14 4.08
N GLY A 34 -8.18 -11.60 5.01
CA GLY A 34 -7.91 -11.60 6.44
C GLY A 34 -6.94 -10.48 6.86
N PRO A 35 -6.89 -10.15 8.16
CA PRO A 35 -6.10 -9.03 8.68
C PRO A 35 -4.58 -9.21 8.54
N GLY A 36 -4.09 -10.46 8.47
CA GLY A 36 -2.68 -10.75 8.20
C GLY A 36 -2.33 -10.82 6.70
N GLY A 37 -3.34 -10.81 5.83
CA GLY A 37 -3.20 -10.98 4.39
C GLY A 37 -3.08 -9.66 3.63
N VAL A 38 -3.32 -8.51 4.27
CA VAL A 38 -3.33 -7.20 3.60
C VAL A 38 -2.35 -6.26 4.29
N LEU A 39 -1.46 -5.67 3.52
CA LEU A 39 -0.52 -4.66 3.99
C LEU A 39 -0.60 -3.43 3.08
N VAL A 40 -0.87 -2.26 3.66
CA VAL A 40 -0.81 -0.98 2.95
C VAL A 40 0.66 -0.61 2.79
N MET A 41 1.12 -0.53 1.54
CA MET A 41 2.49 -0.19 1.18
C MET A 41 2.66 1.32 0.96
N GLU A 42 1.66 1.95 0.35
CA GLU A 42 1.66 3.37 0.01
C GLU A 42 0.23 3.90 0.06
N ARG A 43 0.07 5.13 0.54
CA ARG A 43 -1.21 5.83 0.59
C ARG A 43 -0.99 7.33 0.41
N GLN A 44 -1.55 7.90 -0.65
CA GLN A 44 -1.45 9.32 -0.97
C GLN A 44 -2.72 9.76 -1.71
N ASN A 45 -3.55 10.58 -1.07
CA ASN A 45 -4.81 11.07 -1.65
C ASN A 45 -5.68 9.93 -2.23
N ASP A 46 -5.94 9.96 -3.54
CA ASP A 46 -6.73 8.99 -4.31
C ASP A 46 -5.91 7.76 -4.76
N PHE A 47 -4.64 7.67 -4.38
CA PHE A 47 -3.74 6.57 -4.70
C PHE A 47 -3.40 5.72 -3.48
N CYS A 48 -3.52 4.41 -3.63
CA CYS A 48 -3.06 3.45 -2.63
C CYS A 48 -2.46 2.21 -3.28
N ARG A 49 -1.47 1.63 -2.61
CA ARG A 49 -0.80 0.39 -3.02
C ARG A 49 -0.91 -0.62 -1.89
N PHE A 50 -1.44 -1.79 -2.19
CA PHE A 50 -1.56 -2.90 -1.25
C PHE A 50 -0.62 -4.04 -1.65
N LYS A 51 -0.06 -4.69 -0.63
CA LYS A 51 0.56 -6.01 -0.75
C LYS A 51 -0.40 -7.01 -0.13
N VAL A 52 -0.83 -7.98 -0.94
CA VAL A 52 -1.84 -8.95 -0.55
C VAL A 52 -1.24 -10.36 -0.55
N ARG A 53 -1.57 -11.17 0.46
CA ARG A 53 -1.17 -12.57 0.63
C ARG A 53 -2.39 -13.42 0.90
N GLY A 54 -2.46 -14.57 0.23
CA GLY A 54 -3.52 -15.55 0.44
C GLY A 54 -3.20 -16.45 1.63
N SER A 55 -4.19 -17.23 2.07
CA SER A 55 -4.06 -18.17 3.20
C SER A 55 -2.92 -19.18 3.06
N ASN A 56 -2.55 -19.57 1.83
CA ASN A 56 -1.42 -20.46 1.55
C ASN A 56 -0.24 -19.74 0.87
N ASN A 57 -0.13 -18.43 1.05
CA ASN A 57 0.86 -17.58 0.36
C ASN A 57 0.74 -17.58 -1.18
N GLU A 58 -0.36 -18.11 -1.72
CA GLU A 58 -0.66 -18.15 -3.14
C GLU A 58 -1.97 -17.42 -3.43
N ILE A 59 -1.89 -16.44 -4.33
CA ILE A 59 -3.05 -15.79 -4.94
C ILE A 59 -2.81 -15.82 -6.44
N LYS A 60 -3.76 -16.42 -7.19
CA LYS A 60 -3.74 -16.34 -8.65
C LYS A 60 -4.09 -14.91 -9.06
N LEU A 61 -3.32 -14.34 -10.00
CA LEU A 61 -3.61 -13.02 -10.56
C LEU A 61 -5.05 -12.93 -11.07
N SER A 62 -5.55 -13.97 -11.74
CA SER A 62 -6.94 -14.03 -12.22
C SER A 62 -7.99 -13.85 -11.12
N LYS A 63 -7.74 -14.40 -9.92
CA LYS A 63 -8.64 -14.22 -8.77
C LYS A 63 -8.61 -12.77 -8.29
N MET A 64 -7.43 -12.14 -8.28
CA MET A 64 -7.31 -10.74 -7.87
C MET A 64 -7.96 -9.79 -8.89
N PHE A 65 -7.76 -10.03 -10.19
CA PHE A 65 -8.43 -9.27 -11.24
C PHE A 65 -9.96 -9.36 -11.11
N ALA A 66 -10.51 -10.58 -10.98
CA ALA A 66 -11.95 -10.76 -10.77
C ALA A 66 -12.46 -10.00 -9.53
N LEU A 67 -11.75 -10.12 -8.41
CA LEU A 67 -12.12 -9.49 -7.15
C LEU A 67 -12.16 -7.96 -7.21
N VAL A 68 -11.24 -7.34 -7.97
CA VAL A 68 -11.23 -5.88 -8.16
C VAL A 68 -12.29 -5.44 -9.17
N GLU A 69 -12.47 -6.18 -10.27
CA GLU A 69 -13.52 -5.86 -11.25
C GLU A 69 -14.93 -5.93 -10.64
N ASP A 70 -15.18 -6.88 -9.74
CA ASP A 70 -16.48 -7.03 -9.06
C ASP A 70 -16.87 -5.80 -8.23
N VAL A 71 -15.90 -5.02 -7.74
CA VAL A 71 -16.15 -3.83 -6.89
C VAL A 71 -15.72 -2.52 -7.53
N LYS A 72 -15.19 -2.55 -8.75
CA LYS A 72 -14.58 -1.39 -9.42
C LYS A 72 -15.56 -0.22 -9.54
N SER A 73 -16.79 -0.52 -9.98
CA SER A 73 -17.85 0.48 -10.13
C SER A 73 -18.34 0.99 -8.76
N ASP A 74 -18.61 0.06 -7.84
CA ASP A 74 -19.21 0.36 -6.54
C ASP A 74 -18.27 1.15 -5.62
N MET A 75 -16.95 0.93 -5.75
CA MET A 75 -15.90 1.64 -5.00
C MET A 75 -15.28 2.80 -5.79
N TYR A 76 -15.77 3.12 -6.98
CA TYR A 76 -15.28 4.22 -7.82
C TYR A 76 -13.79 4.14 -8.18
N ILE A 77 -13.27 2.93 -8.43
CA ILE A 77 -11.87 2.73 -8.82
C ILE A 77 -11.70 3.14 -10.29
N ARG A 78 -10.99 4.25 -10.52
CA ARG A 78 -10.72 4.79 -11.86
C ARG A 78 -9.82 3.85 -12.67
N GLU A 79 -8.71 3.43 -12.06
CA GLU A 79 -7.71 2.56 -12.67
C GLU A 79 -7.05 1.70 -11.60
N TYR A 80 -6.58 0.52 -12.00
CA TYR A 80 -5.80 -0.34 -11.13
C TYR A 80 -4.82 -1.17 -11.96
N SER A 81 -3.80 -1.68 -11.27
CA SER A 81 -2.91 -2.70 -11.80
C SER A 81 -2.70 -3.76 -10.73
N VAL A 82 -2.54 -5.01 -11.17
CA VAL A 82 -2.18 -6.12 -10.30
C VAL A 82 -0.90 -6.74 -10.85
N SER A 83 0.09 -6.89 -9.98
CA SER A 83 1.36 -7.52 -10.32
C SER A 83 1.76 -8.52 -9.24
N GLN A 84 2.51 -9.55 -9.65
CA GLN A 84 3.12 -10.47 -8.71
C GLN A 84 4.42 -9.85 -8.20
N THR A 85 4.65 -9.90 -6.89
CA THR A 85 5.93 -9.45 -6.32
C THR A 85 7.05 -10.36 -6.83
N THR A 86 8.04 -9.77 -7.51
CA THR A 86 9.19 -10.53 -8.01
C THR A 86 10.20 -10.82 -6.90
N LEU A 87 11.04 -11.84 -7.10
CA LEU A 87 12.17 -12.09 -6.19
C LEU A 87 13.09 -10.87 -6.10
N GLU A 88 13.34 -10.20 -7.23
CA GLU A 88 14.13 -8.96 -7.25
C GLU A 88 13.50 -7.86 -6.39
N GLN A 89 12.19 -7.66 -6.45
CA GLN A 89 11.49 -6.70 -5.58
C GLN A 89 11.58 -7.08 -4.10
N ILE A 90 11.57 -8.38 -3.78
CA ILE A 90 11.80 -8.88 -2.42
C ILE A 90 13.23 -8.54 -1.98
N PHE A 91 14.23 -8.82 -2.81
CA PHE A 91 15.63 -8.49 -2.52
C PHE A 91 15.85 -6.98 -2.36
N ASN A 92 15.31 -6.16 -3.28
CA ASN A 92 15.39 -4.71 -3.20
C ASN A 92 14.72 -4.16 -1.94
N SER A 93 13.58 -4.74 -1.52
CA SER A 93 12.91 -4.38 -0.28
C SER A 93 13.73 -4.76 0.97
N PHE A 94 14.51 -5.83 0.92
CA PHE A 94 15.43 -6.18 2.02
C PHE A 94 16.64 -5.25 2.03
N ALA A 95 17.21 -4.93 0.86
CA ALA A 95 18.35 -4.01 0.75
C ALA A 95 18.00 -2.59 1.22
N SER A 96 16.81 -2.07 0.88
CA SER A 96 16.35 -0.76 1.33
C SER A 96 16.10 -0.66 2.84
N GLN A 97 16.06 -1.79 3.55
CA GLN A 97 15.98 -1.83 5.02
C GLN A 97 17.36 -1.87 5.69
N GLN A 98 18.45 -2.05 4.93
CA GLN A 98 19.81 -2.23 5.46
C GLN A 98 20.66 -0.95 5.52
N GLU A 99 20.13 0.23 5.18
CA GLU A 99 20.91 1.49 5.21
C GLU A 99 20.99 2.18 6.59
N GLU A 100 20.65 1.51 7.70
CA GLU A 100 20.79 2.06 9.05
C GLU A 100 21.63 1.22 10.03
N GLU A 101 22.56 0.40 9.54
CA GLU A 101 23.71 -0.02 10.36
C GLU A 101 24.95 0.81 9.99
N LYS A 102 25.10 1.99 10.62
CA LYS A 102 26.40 2.66 10.75
C LYS A 102 27.29 1.89 11.74
N GLY A 103 27.51 0.61 11.47
CA GLY A 103 28.55 -0.17 12.14
C GLY A 103 29.90 0.37 11.70
N VAL A 104 30.50 1.26 12.49
CA VAL A 104 31.89 1.68 12.29
C VAL A 104 32.75 0.42 12.27
N ALA A 105 33.32 0.08 11.11
CA ALA A 105 34.22 -1.05 10.97
C ALA A 105 35.43 -0.85 11.90
N ARG A 106 35.39 -1.46 13.08
CA ARG A 106 36.55 -1.56 13.98
C ARG A 106 37.51 -2.56 13.37
N GLY A 107 38.34 -2.12 12.44
CA GLY A 107 39.22 -3.06 11.75
C GLY A 107 40.19 -2.48 10.74
N VAL A 108 40.61 -1.22 10.85
CA VAL A 108 41.84 -0.78 10.14
C VAL A 108 42.55 0.28 10.99
N PHE A 109 43.39 -0.15 11.93
CA PHE A 109 44.55 0.65 12.32
C PHE A 109 45.73 0.13 11.51
N GLN A 110 46.34 1.05 10.78
CA GLN A 110 47.40 0.86 9.81
C GLN A 110 48.76 1.18 10.45
N ALA A 111 49.77 0.36 10.09
CA ALA A 111 51.22 0.50 10.25
C ALA A 111 51.81 0.44 11.68
#